data_AF-A0A1H9CI44-F1
#
_entry.id   AF-A0A1H9CI44-F1
#
_cell.length_a   1.000
_cell.length_b   1.000
_cell.length_c   1.000
_cell.angle_alpha   90.00
_cell.angle_beta   90.00
_cell.angle_gamma   90.00
#
_symmetry.space_group_name_H-M   'P 1'
#
loop_
_entity.id
_entity.type
_entity.pdbx_description
1 polymer ?
#
loop_
_entity_poly.entity_id
_entity_poly.type
_entity_poly.pdbx_seq_one_letter_code
_entity_poly.pdbx_strand_id
1 'polypeptide(L)'
;MSYLIGAVMALAVALAAAGVGLDRDRAFYPTLLIVIASYYLLFAAQAQSLALFLQESLGLALFTALALAGFKLRPWYLVLGLAAHALFDFTHDAFIANPGVPVWWPSFCAAYDLMAALVLALLLRRRASRASA
;
A
#
# COMPACT_ATOMS: atom_id res chain seq x y z
N MET A 1 9.99 12.45 11.06
CA MET A 1 9.45 13.34 9.99
C MET A 1 8.79 12.54 8.87
N SER A 2 9.42 11.46 8.39
CA SER A 2 8.87 10.53 7.38
C SER A 2 7.45 10.04 7.66
N TYR A 3 7.16 9.57 8.89
CA TYR A 3 5.80 9.14 9.27
C TYR A 3 4.74 10.23 9.08
N LEU A 4 5.03 11.46 9.51
CA LEU A 4 4.11 12.58 9.36
C LEU A 4 3.88 12.91 7.88
N ILE A 5 4.95 12.93 7.09
CA ILE A 5 4.89 13.19 5.64
C ILE A 5 4.05 12.11 4.95
N GLY A 6 4.26 10.83 5.27
CA GLY A 6 3.48 9.71 4.73
C GLY A 6 1.99 9.83 5.04
N ALA A 7 1.64 10.06 6.30
CA ALA A 7 0.26 10.20 6.73
C ALA A 7 -0.44 11.42 6.09
N VAL A 8 0.22 12.58 6.06
CA VAL A 8 -0.33 13.80 5.43
C VAL A 8 -0.49 13.60 3.92
N MET A 9 0.48 12.97 3.25
CA MET A 9 0.41 12.68 1.82
C MET A 9 -0.75 11.73 1.50
N ALA A 10 -0.95 10.67 2.29
CA ALA A 10 -2.07 9.75 2.11
C ALA A 10 -3.42 10.46 2.23
N LEU A 11 -3.57 11.36 3.22
CA LEU A 11 -4.76 12.19 3.35
C LEU A 11 -4.95 13.14 2.16
N ALA A 12 -3.88 13.81 1.72
CA ALA A 12 -3.92 14.71 0.57
C ALA A 12 -4.35 13.97 -0.71
N VAL A 13 -3.76 12.81 -0.97
CA VAL A 13 -4.11 11.95 -2.12
C VAL A 13 -5.56 11.47 -2.00
N ALA A 14 -6.00 11.04 -0.82
CA ALA A 14 -7.38 10.61 -0.59
C ALA A 14 -8.39 11.74 -0.85
N LEU A 15 -8.11 12.96 -0.35
CA LEU A 15 -8.95 14.12 -0.57
C LEU A 15 -9.00 14.53 -2.03
N ALA A 16 -7.85 14.53 -2.71
CA ALA A 16 -7.77 14.80 -4.15
C ALA A 16 -8.55 13.75 -4.96
N ALA A 17 -8.34 12.46 -4.68
CA ALA A 17 -9.03 11.36 -5.33
C ALA A 17 -10.55 11.43 -5.11
N ALA A 18 -11.00 11.75 -3.90
CA ALA A 18 -12.42 11.96 -3.61
C ALA A 18 -13.00 13.19 -4.32
N GLY A 19 -12.22 14.29 -4.40
CA GLY A 19 -12.62 15.53 -5.06
C GLY A 19 -12.86 15.37 -6.56
N VAL A 20 -12.02 14.59 -7.24
CA VAL A 20 -12.17 14.30 -8.68
C VAL A 20 -12.96 13.01 -8.97
N GLY A 21 -13.37 12.27 -7.93
CA GLY A 21 -14.13 11.03 -8.05
C GLY A 21 -13.32 9.80 -8.47
N LEU A 22 -11.99 9.87 -8.42
CA LEU A 22 -11.09 8.74 -8.75
C LEU A 22 -11.25 7.57 -7.77
N ASP A 23 -11.56 7.85 -6.50
CA ASP A 23 -11.79 6.83 -5.47
C ASP A 23 -13.06 5.97 -5.70
N ARG A 24 -13.90 6.37 -6.67
CA ARG A 24 -15.06 5.62 -7.13
C ARG A 24 -14.67 4.51 -8.11
N ASP A 25 -13.53 4.64 -8.77
CA ASP A 25 -12.99 3.59 -9.62
C ASP A 25 -12.52 2.41 -8.76
N ARG A 26 -13.01 1.23 -9.09
CA ARG A 26 -12.67 -0.02 -8.39
C ARG A 26 -11.18 -0.37 -8.54
N ALA A 27 -10.51 0.10 -9.59
CA ALA A 27 -9.11 -0.17 -9.87
C ALA A 27 -8.14 0.71 -9.07
N PHE A 28 -8.58 1.84 -8.51
CA PHE A 28 -7.69 2.83 -7.87
C PHE A 28 -6.83 2.24 -6.73
N TYR A 29 -7.47 1.68 -5.71
CA TYR A 29 -6.77 1.10 -4.54
C TYR A 29 -5.96 -0.17 -4.85
N PRO A 30 -6.43 -1.11 -5.70
CA PRO A 30 -5.61 -2.21 -6.18
C PRO A 30 -4.34 -1.75 -6.89
N THR A 31 -4.45 -0.78 -7.82
CA THR A 31 -3.30 -0.23 -8.53
C THR A 31 -2.32 0.42 -7.56
N LEU A 32 -2.82 1.19 -6.59
CA LEU A 32 -2.00 1.79 -5.56
C LEU A 32 -1.19 0.72 -4.80
N LEU A 33 -1.85 -0.35 -4.31
CA LEU A 33 -1.19 -1.43 -3.56
C LEU A 33 -0.12 -2.16 -4.38
N ILE A 34 -0.37 -2.41 -5.67
CA ILE A 34 0.61 -3.05 -6.56
C ILE A 34 1.82 -2.13 -6.79
N VAL A 35 1.56 -0.84 -7.04
CA VAL A 35 2.63 0.13 -7.33
C VAL A 35 3.52 0.32 -6.11
N ILE A 36 2.97 0.52 -4.91
CA ILE A 36 3.79 0.69 -3.70
C ILE A 36 4.66 -0.54 -3.42
N ALA A 37 4.11 -1.75 -3.57
CA ALA A 37 4.84 -2.99 -3.37
C ALA A 37 5.95 -3.19 -4.42
N SER A 38 5.75 -2.71 -5.64
CA SER A 38 6.74 -2.82 -6.71
C SER A 38 8.02 -2.00 -6.47
N TYR A 39 7.98 -0.99 -5.60
CA TYR A 39 9.17 -0.20 -5.27
C TYR A 39 10.26 -1.02 -4.59
N TYR A 40 9.91 -2.05 -3.81
CA TYR A 40 10.92 -2.95 -3.23
C TYR A 40 11.71 -3.73 -4.28
N LEU A 41 11.07 -4.13 -5.40
CA LEU A 41 11.80 -4.70 -6.54
C LEU A 41 12.70 -3.66 -7.20
N LEU A 42 12.25 -2.40 -7.32
CA LEU A 42 13.09 -1.32 -7.84
C LEU A 42 14.32 -1.13 -6.95
N PHE A 43 14.18 -1.11 -5.63
CA PHE A 43 15.30 -1.00 -4.70
C PHE A 43 16.25 -2.17 -4.80
N ALA A 44 15.74 -3.40 -4.92
CA ALA A 44 16.58 -4.57 -5.16
C ALA A 44 17.33 -4.50 -6.50
N ALA A 45 16.70 -3.99 -7.56
CA ALA A 45 17.34 -3.76 -8.84
C ALA A 45 18.43 -2.68 -8.76
N GLN A 46 18.20 -1.60 -8.00
CA GLN A 46 19.21 -0.57 -7.71
C GLN A 46 20.38 -1.11 -6.87
N ALA A 47 20.12 -2.04 -5.96
CA ALA A 47 21.14 -2.78 -5.23
C ALA A 47 21.90 -3.81 -6.09
N GLN A 48 21.52 -3.97 -7.37
CA GLN A 48 22.11 -4.90 -8.34
C GLN A 48 22.21 -6.35 -7.81
N SER A 49 21.24 -6.78 -7.02
CA SER A 49 21.25 -8.09 -6.38
C SER A 49 20.07 -8.94 -6.83
N LEU A 50 20.36 -10.02 -7.58
CA LEU A 50 19.35 -11.00 -7.99
C LEU A 50 18.71 -11.70 -6.78
N ALA A 51 19.49 -11.98 -5.74
CA ALA A 51 18.96 -12.62 -4.54
C ALA A 51 17.91 -11.75 -3.85
N LEU A 52 18.20 -10.45 -3.67
CA LEU A 52 17.22 -9.50 -3.13
C LEU A 52 16.03 -9.36 -4.06
N PHE A 53 16.26 -9.30 -5.37
CA PHE A 53 15.17 -9.19 -6.35
C PHE A 53 14.19 -10.36 -6.24
N LEU A 54 14.69 -11.59 -6.08
CA LEU A 54 13.86 -12.78 -5.89
C LEU A 54 13.13 -12.77 -4.54
N GLN A 55 13.78 -12.30 -3.46
CA GLN A 55 13.14 -12.19 -2.14
C GLN A 55 12.00 -11.15 -2.16
N GLU A 56 12.24 -9.96 -2.70
CA GLU A 56 11.24 -8.89 -2.78
C GLU A 56 10.09 -9.26 -3.74
N SER A 57 10.34 -10.11 -4.75
CA SER A 57 9.32 -10.65 -5.64
C SER A 57 8.24 -11.45 -4.89
N LEU A 58 8.58 -12.08 -3.77
CA LEU A 58 7.60 -12.78 -2.92
C LEU A 58 6.64 -11.79 -2.25
N GLY A 59 7.17 -10.67 -1.75
CA GLY A 59 6.37 -9.58 -1.20
C GLY A 59 5.41 -9.00 -2.25
N LEU A 60 5.95 -8.66 -3.43
CA LEU A 60 5.12 -8.15 -4.54
C LEU A 60 4.03 -9.15 -4.95
N ALA A 61 4.35 -10.45 -5.05
CA ALA A 61 3.37 -11.48 -5.40
C ALA A 61 2.24 -11.55 -4.36
N LEU A 62 2.56 -11.51 -3.06
CA LEU A 62 1.58 -11.50 -1.98
C LEU A 62 0.66 -10.28 -2.06
N PHE A 63 1.22 -9.07 -2.17
CA PHE A 63 0.42 -7.85 -2.23
C PHE A 63 -0.40 -7.74 -3.52
N THR A 64 0.12 -8.23 -4.63
CA THR A 64 -0.63 -8.36 -5.89
C THR A 64 -1.80 -9.32 -5.72
N ALA A 65 -1.62 -10.47 -5.08
CA ALA A 65 -2.71 -11.41 -4.81
C ALA A 65 -3.81 -10.77 -3.94
N LEU A 66 -3.45 -10.02 -2.90
CA LEU A 66 -4.39 -9.26 -2.08
C LEU A 66 -5.09 -8.15 -2.87
N ALA A 67 -4.37 -7.44 -3.73
CA ALA A 67 -4.93 -6.43 -4.63
C ALA A 67 -5.97 -7.03 -5.58
N LEU A 68 -5.66 -8.17 -6.20
CA LEU A 68 -6.55 -8.89 -7.10
C LEU A 68 -7.74 -9.50 -6.37
N ALA A 69 -7.56 -10.06 -5.17
CA ALA A 69 -8.67 -10.52 -4.32
C ALA A 69 -9.57 -9.36 -3.89
N GLY A 70 -8.97 -8.21 -3.57
CA GLY A 70 -9.64 -6.96 -3.29
C GLY A 70 -10.48 -6.45 -4.45
N PHE A 71 -9.90 -6.48 -5.65
CA PHE A 71 -10.59 -6.11 -6.87
C PHE A 71 -11.69 -7.11 -7.22
N LYS A 72 -11.45 -8.42 -7.20
CA LYS A 72 -12.40 -9.42 -7.73
C LYS A 72 -13.47 -9.85 -6.73
N LEU A 73 -13.09 -10.03 -5.46
CA LEU A 73 -13.92 -10.67 -4.44
C LEU A 73 -14.57 -9.64 -3.52
N ARG A 74 -13.79 -9.03 -2.62
CA ARG A 74 -14.29 -8.12 -1.59
C ARG A 74 -13.30 -6.98 -1.34
N PRO A 75 -13.73 -5.71 -1.37
CA PRO A 75 -12.81 -4.58 -1.23
C PRO A 75 -12.11 -4.52 0.14
N TRP A 76 -12.61 -5.22 1.16
CA TRP A 76 -11.94 -5.36 2.46
C TRP A 76 -10.57 -6.05 2.38
N TYR A 77 -10.30 -6.87 1.35
CA TYR A 77 -8.96 -7.41 1.14
C TYR A 77 -7.94 -6.32 0.78
N LEU A 78 -8.37 -5.16 0.24
CA LEU A 78 -7.48 -4.02 -0.01
C LEU A 78 -7.13 -3.30 1.28
N VAL A 79 -8.10 -3.17 2.21
CA VAL A 79 -7.83 -2.62 3.55
C VAL A 79 -6.81 -3.52 4.26
N LEU A 80 -7.03 -4.84 4.21
CA LEU A 80 -6.08 -5.81 4.76
C LEU A 80 -4.72 -5.73 4.06
N GLY A 81 -4.69 -5.63 2.73
CA GLY A 81 -3.45 -5.53 1.95
C GLY A 81 -2.63 -4.29 2.28
N LEU A 82 -3.26 -3.12 2.37
CA LEU A 82 -2.59 -1.88 2.76
C LEU A 82 -2.11 -1.93 4.21
N ALA A 83 -2.91 -2.44 5.14
CA ALA A 83 -2.48 -2.59 6.54
C ALA A 83 -1.34 -3.61 6.68
N ALA A 84 -1.38 -4.70 5.91
CA ALA A 84 -0.31 -5.69 5.87
C ALA A 84 0.96 -5.13 5.22
N HIS A 85 0.85 -4.28 4.19
CA HIS A 85 2.00 -3.61 3.59
C HIS A 85 2.64 -2.64 4.57
N ALA A 86 1.82 -1.87 5.31
CA ALA A 86 2.34 -1.01 6.38
C ALA A 86 3.13 -1.81 7.43
N LEU A 87 2.63 -2.98 7.84
CA LEU A 87 3.34 -3.87 8.76
C LEU A 87 4.63 -4.44 8.15
N PHE A 88 4.59 -4.78 6.86
CA PHE A 88 5.76 -5.24 6.11
C PHE A 88 6.83 -4.14 6.11
N ASP A 89 6.49 -2.89 5.80
CA ASP A 89 7.40 -1.75 5.86
C ASP A 89 8.00 -1.58 7.27
N PHE A 90 7.20 -1.67 8.33
CA PHE A 90 7.70 -1.56 9.71
C PHE A 90 8.70 -2.65 10.09
N THR A 91 8.63 -3.81 9.45
CA THR A 91 9.44 -4.98 9.79
C THR A 91 10.43 -5.37 8.71
N HIS A 92 10.48 -4.63 7.60
CA HIS A 92 11.24 -4.98 6.39
C HIS A 92 12.72 -5.21 6.69
N ASP A 93 13.36 -4.24 7.32
CA ASP A 93 14.79 -4.28 7.67
C ASP A 93 15.15 -5.47 8.59
N ALA A 94 14.18 -6.01 9.34
CA ALA A 94 14.40 -7.17 10.22
C ALA A 94 14.44 -8.49 9.44
N PHE A 95 13.87 -8.54 8.23
CA PHE A 95 13.75 -9.76 7.42
C PHE A 95 14.58 -9.70 6.13
N ILE A 96 14.72 -8.53 5.52
CA ILE A 96 15.39 -8.34 4.23
C ILE A 96 16.32 -7.12 4.33
N ALA A 97 17.62 -7.38 4.42
CA ALA A 97 18.63 -6.33 4.38
C ALA A 97 18.88 -5.86 2.94
N ASN A 98 18.08 -4.90 2.48
CA ASN A 98 18.16 -4.36 1.11
C ASN A 98 18.81 -2.97 1.10
N PRO A 99 20.10 -2.84 0.72
CA PRO A 99 20.80 -1.55 0.76
C PRO A 99 20.30 -0.55 -0.29
N GLY A 100 19.47 -0.98 -1.25
CA GLY A 100 18.81 -0.09 -2.20
C GLY A 100 17.64 0.69 -1.59
N VAL A 101 17.13 0.28 -0.42
CA VAL A 101 16.01 0.94 0.25
C VAL A 101 16.52 2.21 0.94
N PRO A 102 15.99 3.40 0.61
CA PRO A 102 16.34 4.62 1.33
C PRO A 102 15.91 4.53 2.80
N VAL A 103 16.74 4.99 3.74
CA VAL A 103 16.47 4.91 5.20
C VAL A 103 15.15 5.54 5.66
N TRP A 104 14.60 6.47 4.88
CA TRP A 104 13.33 7.14 5.18
C TRP A 104 12.12 6.40 4.58
N TRP A 105 12.33 5.48 3.64
CA TRP A 105 11.27 4.84 2.86
C TRP A 105 10.33 3.99 3.72
N PRO A 106 10.81 3.04 4.55
CA PRO A 106 9.89 2.13 5.26
C PRO A 106 8.97 2.90 6.21
N SER A 107 9.52 3.86 6.97
CA SER A 107 8.72 4.71 7.86
C SER A 107 7.72 5.62 7.12
N PHE A 108 8.08 6.11 5.94
CA PHE A 108 7.17 6.90 5.09
C PHE A 108 6.03 6.04 4.52
N CYS A 109 6.36 4.91 3.88
CA CYS A 109 5.40 4.00 3.25
C CYS A 109 4.46 3.39 4.29
N ALA A 110 4.99 2.97 5.43
CA ALA A 110 4.19 2.43 6.52
C ALA A 110 3.09 3.40 7.01
N ALA A 111 3.43 4.68 7.19
CA ALA A 111 2.44 5.68 7.57
C ALA A 111 1.44 5.97 6.45
N TYR A 112 1.92 6.04 5.21
CA TYR A 112 1.06 6.26 4.05
C TYR A 112 0.02 5.15 3.92
N ASP A 113 0.47 3.90 3.96
CA ASP A 113 -0.35 2.71 3.74
C ASP A 113 -1.35 2.49 4.86
N LEU A 114 -0.93 2.68 6.12
CA LEU A 114 -1.83 2.59 7.25
C LEU A 114 -2.92 3.66 7.18
N MET A 115 -2.56 4.90 6.82
CA MET A 115 -3.54 5.97 6.65
C MET A 115 -4.48 5.69 5.46
N ALA A 116 -3.96 5.22 4.34
CA ALA A 116 -4.75 4.83 3.17
C ALA A 116 -5.72 3.68 3.51
N ALA A 117 -5.28 2.69 4.30
CA ALA A 117 -6.12 1.60 4.79
C ALA A 117 -7.28 2.12 5.66
N LEU A 118 -7.00 3.03 6.60
CA LEU A 118 -8.01 3.65 7.46
C LEU A 118 -9.03 4.46 6.65
N VAL A 119 -8.56 5.28 5.70
CA VAL A 119 -9.42 6.04 4.80
C VAL A 119 -10.32 5.10 3.99
N LEU A 120 -9.75 4.08 3.36
CA LEU A 120 -10.52 3.11 2.57
C LEU A 120 -11.56 2.39 3.44
N ALA A 121 -11.18 1.96 4.63
CA ALA A 121 -12.10 1.32 5.58
C ALA A 121 -13.29 2.23 5.91
N LEU A 122 -13.05 3.53 6.16
CA LEU A 122 -14.10 4.52 6.42
C LEU A 122 -15.01 4.71 5.19
N LEU A 123 -14.45 4.79 3.98
CA LEU A 123 -15.22 4.90 2.75
C LEU A 123 -16.12 3.69 2.53
N LEU A 124 -15.59 2.48 2.71
CA LEU A 124 -16.35 1.23 2.58
C LEU A 124 -17.49 1.15 3.60
N ARG A 125 -17.23 1.52 4.86
CA ARG A 125 -18.27 1.57 5.90
C ARG A 125 -19.38 2.57 5.55
N ARG A 126 -19.01 3.79 5.12
CA ARG A 126 -19.99 4.82 4.71
C ARG A 126 -20.85 4.38 3.53
N ARG A 127 -20.25 3.71 2.54
CA ARG A 127 -20.98 3.15 1.38
C ARG A 127 -21.96 2.05 1.82
N ALA A 128 -21.55 1.18 2.74
CA ALA A 128 -22.43 0.15 3.29
C ALA A 128 -23.61 0.74 4.07
N SER A 129 -23.37 1.72 4.95
CA SER A 129 -24.44 2.38 5.72
C SER A 129 -25.47 3.08 4.83
N ARG A 130 -25.04 3.69 3.71
CA ARG A 130 -25.94 4.32 2.74
C ARG A 130 -26.75 3.32 1.92
N ALA A 131 -26.27 2.10 1.74
CA ALA A 131 -26.99 1.05 1.01
C ALA A 131 -28.05 0.35 1.86
N SER A 132 -27.98 0.51 3.20
CA SER A 132 -28.93 -0.08 4.16
C SER A 132 -29.99 0.91 4.66
N ALA A 133 -29.92 2.17 4.25
CA ALA A 133 -30.88 3.24 4.56
C ALA A 133 -31.80 3.47 3.37
#